data_AF-A0A9E2YUA2-F1
#
_entry.id   AF-A0A9E2YUA2-F1
#
_cell.length_a   1.000
_cell.length_b   1.000
_cell.length_c   1.000
_cell.angle_alpha   90.00
_cell.angle_beta   90.00
_cell.angle_gamma   90.00
#
_symmetry.space_group_name_H-M   'P 1'
#
loop_
_entity.id
_entity.type
_entity.pdbx_description
1 polymer ?
#
loop_
_entity_poly.entity_id
_entity_poly.type
_entity_poly.pdbx_seq_one_letter_code
_entity_poly.pdbx_strand_id
1 'polypeptide(L)'
;MKCDDYRALLPEYWDASLLDENRAELEMHLASCAVCRAEAERLGALWQNLGTMPVAEPPRGMRARFYEKLEAYQQGFDQARAPKLSIFALLGSWWSARPALAAGFSVAMLVLGFGGGFLAGGKRENTEVSQLRNEVGNMKQMVALSLLQQQTASDRLKGVNWAYRVEQPDTEVLAALLYTINHDPNVNVRLSAVDALRAFSESPVARKGLQQAITKQDSPLVQIALIDQIAELRDRSAVPTLKALTAEPQVNAEVRQRASWALGRIQ
;
A
#
# COMPACT_ATOMS: atom_id res chain seq x y z
N MET A 1 -6.35 -16.48 -39.20
CA MET A 1 -5.88 -16.25 -37.81
C MET A 1 -4.54 -16.95 -37.62
N LYS A 2 -3.71 -16.43 -36.72
CA LYS A 2 -2.41 -17.04 -36.38
C LYS A 2 -2.64 -18.13 -35.33
N CYS A 3 -1.69 -19.05 -35.21
CA CYS A 3 -1.75 -20.12 -34.20
C CYS A 3 -1.87 -19.57 -32.78
N ASP A 4 -1.26 -18.40 -32.50
CA ASP A 4 -1.32 -17.74 -31.20
C ASP A 4 -2.75 -17.32 -30.81
N ASP A 5 -3.56 -16.91 -31.79
CA ASP A 5 -4.94 -16.49 -31.55
C ASP A 5 -5.80 -17.67 -31.08
N TYR A 6 -5.60 -18.85 -31.67
CA TYR A 6 -6.32 -20.08 -31.29
C TYR A 6 -5.81 -20.67 -29.96
N ARG A 7 -4.52 -20.50 -29.64
CA ARG A 7 -3.98 -20.91 -28.32
C ARG A 7 -4.65 -20.17 -27.18
N ALA A 8 -4.98 -18.89 -27.37
CA ALA A 8 -5.64 -18.08 -26.35
C ALA A 8 -7.05 -18.57 -26.00
N LEU A 9 -7.71 -19.31 -26.92
CA LEU A 9 -9.06 -19.85 -26.73
C LEU A 9 -9.10 -21.20 -26.00
N LEU A 10 -7.95 -21.85 -25.78
CA LEU A 10 -7.89 -23.19 -25.16
C LEU A 10 -8.42 -23.24 -23.71
N PRO A 11 -8.17 -22.26 -22.82
CA PRO A 11 -8.71 -22.28 -21.46
C PRO A 11 -10.25 -22.26 -21.44
N GLU A 12 -10.85 -21.36 -22.22
CA GLU A 12 -12.31 -21.19 -22.36
C GLU A 12 -12.95 -22.42 -23.04
N TYR A 13 -12.17 -23.12 -23.87
CA TYR A 13 -12.59 -24.40 -24.45
C TYR A 13 -12.68 -25.52 -23.39
N TRP A 14 -11.74 -25.58 -22.43
CA TRP A 14 -11.70 -26.63 -21.39
C TRP A 14 -12.66 -26.40 -20.22
N ASP A 15 -12.97 -25.14 -19.88
CA ASP A 15 -13.99 -24.81 -18.86
C ASP A 15 -15.42 -24.73 -19.42
N ALA A 16 -15.57 -25.01 -20.72
CA ALA A 16 -16.82 -24.98 -21.48
C ALA A 16 -17.51 -23.60 -21.53
N SER A 17 -16.74 -22.50 -21.41
CA SER A 17 -17.25 -21.13 -21.52
C SER A 17 -17.14 -20.50 -22.92
N LEU A 18 -16.44 -21.15 -23.86
CA LEU A 18 -16.25 -20.65 -25.23
C LEU A 18 -17.55 -20.63 -26.06
N LEU A 19 -17.80 -19.52 -26.78
CA LEU A 19 -18.92 -19.34 -27.71
C LEU A 19 -18.91 -20.37 -28.86
N ASP A 20 -20.09 -20.82 -29.30
CA ASP A 20 -20.25 -21.87 -30.31
C ASP A 20 -19.55 -21.58 -31.65
N GLU A 21 -19.56 -20.32 -32.10
CA GLU A 21 -18.87 -19.89 -33.33
C GLU A 21 -17.34 -20.08 -33.22
N ASN A 22 -16.75 -19.61 -32.13
CA ASN A 22 -15.31 -19.73 -31.88
C ASN A 22 -14.88 -21.18 -31.60
N ARG A 23 -15.78 -21.98 -31.01
CA ARG A 23 -15.57 -23.42 -30.79
C ARG A 23 -15.41 -24.17 -32.10
N ALA A 24 -16.32 -23.95 -33.06
CA ALA A 24 -16.26 -24.61 -34.36
C ALA A 24 -14.98 -24.22 -35.14
N GLU A 25 -14.60 -22.94 -35.10
CA GLU A 25 -13.36 -22.48 -35.74
C GLU A 25 -12.10 -23.07 -35.10
N LEU A 26 -12.06 -23.15 -33.77
CA LEU A 26 -10.95 -23.77 -33.04
C LEU A 26 -10.83 -25.26 -33.35
N GLU A 27 -11.94 -26.01 -33.36
CA GLU A 27 -11.94 -27.45 -33.68
C GLU A 27 -11.46 -27.70 -35.12
N MET A 28 -11.90 -26.88 -36.07
CA MET A 28 -11.40 -26.92 -37.45
C MET A 28 -9.89 -26.60 -37.54
N HIS A 29 -9.40 -25.66 -36.72
CA HIS A 29 -7.97 -25.36 -36.66
C HIS A 29 -7.16 -26.53 -36.06
N LEU A 30 -7.62 -27.14 -34.97
CA LEU A 30 -6.98 -28.29 -34.35
C LEU A 30 -6.98 -29.52 -35.27
N ALA A 31 -7.99 -29.67 -36.13
CA ALA A 31 -8.04 -30.70 -37.17
C ALA A 31 -7.00 -30.50 -38.28
N SER A 32 -6.59 -29.27 -38.56
CA SER A 32 -5.65 -28.93 -39.65
C SER A 32 -4.21 -28.64 -39.19
N CYS A 33 -3.99 -28.22 -37.95
CA CYS A 33 -2.67 -27.86 -37.41
C CYS A 33 -2.14 -28.89 -36.40
N ALA A 34 -1.12 -29.65 -36.79
CA ALA A 34 -0.51 -30.66 -35.92
C ALA A 34 0.19 -30.05 -34.67
N VAL A 35 0.77 -28.86 -34.79
CA VAL A 35 1.46 -28.18 -33.69
C VAL A 35 0.48 -27.76 -32.60
N CYS A 36 -0.60 -27.07 -32.99
CA CYS A 36 -1.64 -26.63 -32.04
C CYS A 36 -2.36 -27.83 -31.41
N ARG A 37 -2.55 -28.93 -32.14
CA ARG A 37 -3.12 -30.16 -31.59
C ARG A 37 -2.24 -30.77 -30.50
N ALA A 38 -0.95 -30.96 -30.77
CA ALA A 38 -0.02 -31.52 -29.79
C ALA A 38 0.08 -30.64 -28.53
N GLU A 39 0.00 -29.33 -28.69
CA GLU A 39 0.01 -28.37 -27.59
C GLU A 39 -1.29 -28.41 -26.77
N ALA A 40 -2.45 -28.47 -27.43
CA ALA A 40 -3.74 -28.62 -26.78
C ALA A 40 -3.84 -29.93 -25.99
N GLU A 41 -3.34 -31.04 -26.54
CA GLU A 41 -3.27 -32.33 -25.83
C GLU A 41 -2.36 -32.24 -24.60
N ARG A 42 -1.17 -31.64 -24.74
CA ARG A 42 -0.21 -31.47 -23.64
C ARG A 42 -0.76 -30.62 -22.50
N LEU A 43 -1.33 -29.46 -22.82
CA LEU A 43 -1.88 -28.54 -21.83
C LEU A 43 -3.20 -29.07 -21.24
N GLY A 44 -4.03 -29.73 -22.05
CA GLY A 44 -5.27 -30.37 -21.60
C GLY A 44 -5.01 -31.48 -20.58
N ALA A 45 -3.95 -32.28 -20.76
CA ALA A 45 -3.55 -33.28 -19.77
C ALA A 45 -3.17 -32.64 -18.41
N LEU A 46 -2.46 -31.50 -18.43
CA LEU A 46 -2.16 -30.75 -17.20
C LEU A 46 -3.41 -30.21 -16.53
N TRP A 47 -4.34 -29.65 -17.32
CA TRP A 47 -5.62 -29.14 -16.83
C TRP A 47 -6.45 -30.22 -16.14
N GLN A 48 -6.56 -31.39 -16.78
CA GLN A 48 -7.25 -32.55 -16.19
C GLN A 48 -6.59 -33.01 -14.89
N ASN A 49 -5.26 -33.08 -14.85
CA ASN A 49 -4.54 -33.46 -13.63
C ASN A 49 -4.78 -32.48 -12.47
N LEU A 50 -4.84 -31.17 -12.74
CA LEU A 50 -5.20 -30.17 -11.73
C LEU A 50 -6.64 -30.39 -11.20
N GLY A 51 -7.58 -30.74 -12.09
CA GLY A 51 -8.95 -31.08 -11.72
C GLY A 51 -9.09 -32.33 -10.84
N THR A 52 -8.10 -33.22 -10.84
CA THR A 52 -8.07 -34.40 -9.96
C THR A 52 -7.48 -34.13 -8.57
N MET A 53 -6.92 -32.94 -8.32
CA MET A 53 -6.37 -32.62 -7.02
C MET A 53 -7.48 -32.58 -5.97
N PRO A 54 -7.30 -33.23 -4.80
CA PRO A 54 -8.29 -33.19 -3.75
C PRO A 54 -8.45 -31.75 -3.26
N VAL A 55 -9.69 -31.27 -3.26
CA VAL A 55 -10.00 -29.97 -2.65
C VAL A 55 -9.69 -30.08 -1.16
N ALA A 56 -8.71 -29.31 -0.69
CA ALA A 56 -8.35 -29.31 0.72
C ALA A 56 -9.53 -28.81 1.56
N GLU A 57 -10.09 -29.69 2.37
CA GLU A 57 -11.14 -29.29 3.31
C GLU A 57 -10.57 -28.36 4.39
N PRO A 58 -11.29 -27.29 4.75
CA PRO A 58 -10.85 -26.41 5.82
C PRO A 58 -10.76 -27.19 7.15
N PRO A 59 -9.71 -26.97 7.96
CA PRO A 59 -9.57 -27.63 9.26
C PRO A 59 -10.79 -27.39 10.16
N ARG A 60 -11.17 -28.43 10.91
CA ARG A 60 -12.28 -28.38 11.86
C ARG A 60 -12.09 -27.18 12.81
N GLY A 61 -13.16 -26.41 13.00
CA GLY A 61 -13.14 -25.22 13.86
C GLY A 61 -12.60 -23.94 13.22
N MET A 62 -12.24 -23.93 11.92
CA MET A 62 -11.85 -22.70 11.21
C MET A 62 -12.92 -21.61 11.34
N ARG A 63 -14.21 -21.94 11.17
CA ARG A 63 -15.32 -20.99 11.34
C ARG A 63 -15.40 -20.47 12.78
N ALA A 64 -15.30 -21.35 13.76
CA ALA A 64 -15.35 -20.96 15.18
C ALA A 64 -14.23 -19.96 15.52
N ARG A 65 -12.99 -20.27 15.14
CA ARG A 65 -11.82 -19.39 15.31
C ARG A 65 -11.95 -18.05 14.57
N PHE A 66 -12.60 -18.07 13.41
CA PHE A 66 -12.88 -16.83 12.67
C PHE A 66 -13.86 -15.94 13.44
N TYR A 67 -14.97 -16.49 13.93
CA TYR A 67 -15.97 -15.73 14.69
C TYR A 67 -15.43 -15.26 16.04
N GLU A 68 -14.64 -16.08 16.72
CA GLU A 68 -13.94 -15.68 17.94
C GLU A 68 -13.06 -14.45 17.71
N LYS A 69 -12.26 -14.46 16.63
CA LYS A 69 -11.45 -13.29 16.26
C LYS A 69 -12.31 -12.07 15.88
N LEU A 70 -13.42 -12.28 15.19
CA LEU A 70 -14.32 -11.20 14.78
C LEU A 70 -14.97 -10.53 15.99
N GLU A 71 -15.43 -11.33 16.96
CA GLU A 71 -16.05 -10.85 18.18
C GLU A 71 -15.04 -10.11 19.06
N ALA A 72 -13.83 -10.66 19.25
CA ALA A 72 -12.76 -9.96 19.95
C ALA A 72 -12.42 -8.61 19.32
N TYR A 73 -12.44 -8.52 17.98
CA TYR A 73 -12.22 -7.28 17.25
C TYR A 73 -13.35 -6.26 17.49
N GLN A 74 -14.61 -6.70 17.49
CA GLN A 74 -15.77 -5.84 17.78
C GLN A 74 -15.78 -5.34 19.22
N GLN A 75 -15.50 -6.21 20.20
CA GLN A 75 -15.40 -5.82 21.61
C GLN A 75 -14.30 -4.78 21.86
N GLY A 76 -13.19 -4.83 21.10
CA GLY A 76 -12.15 -3.80 21.15
C GLY A 76 -12.65 -2.40 20.74
N PHE A 77 -13.59 -2.31 19.79
CA PHE A 77 -14.22 -1.03 19.42
C PHE A 77 -15.16 -0.51 20.50
N ASP A 78 -15.90 -1.39 21.16
CA ASP A 78 -16.84 -1.01 22.22
C ASP A 78 -16.12 -0.58 23.50
N GLN A 79 -14.99 -1.22 23.84
CA GLN A 79 -14.15 -0.81 24.98
C GLN A 79 -13.46 0.54 24.74
N ALA A 80 -13.06 0.85 23.50
CA ALA A 80 -12.59 2.18 23.12
C ALA A 80 -13.69 3.27 23.25
N ARG A 81 -14.95 2.85 23.36
CA ARG A 81 -16.15 3.67 23.52
C ARG A 81 -16.67 3.74 24.96
N ALA A 82 -15.91 3.25 25.94
CA ALA A 82 -16.32 3.19 27.33
C ALA A 82 -16.93 4.53 27.83
N PRO A 83 -18.02 4.49 28.61
CA PRO A 83 -18.71 5.69 29.05
C PRO A 83 -17.78 6.47 29.99
N LYS A 84 -17.49 7.73 29.64
CA LYS A 84 -16.82 8.65 30.56
C LYS A 84 -17.73 8.79 31.79
N LEU A 85 -17.28 8.24 32.93
CA LEU A 85 -17.95 8.40 34.22
C LEU A 85 -18.20 9.90 34.47
N SER A 86 -19.46 10.28 34.48
CA SER A 86 -19.89 11.68 34.60
C SER A 86 -19.75 12.13 36.04
N ILE A 87 -18.70 12.91 36.31
CA ILE A 87 -18.41 13.55 37.60
C ILE A 87 -19.59 14.40 38.09
N PHE A 88 -20.46 14.85 37.16
CA PHE A 88 -21.69 15.60 37.44
C PHE A 88 -22.76 14.79 38.20
N ALA A 89 -22.77 13.45 38.09
CA ALA A 89 -23.73 12.62 38.84
C ALA A 89 -23.41 12.58 40.35
N LEU A 90 -22.13 12.69 40.71
CA LEU A 90 -21.68 12.71 42.11
C LEU A 90 -21.91 14.08 42.77
N LEU A 91 -21.75 15.19 42.04
CA LEU A 91 -21.97 16.55 42.57
C LEU A 91 -23.45 16.90 42.80
N GLY A 92 -24.38 16.26 42.08
CA GLY A 92 -25.81 16.55 42.19
C GLY A 92 -26.43 16.27 43.56
N SER A 93 -25.88 15.31 44.33
CA SER A 93 -26.42 14.93 45.65
C SER A 93 -26.04 15.89 46.78
N TRP A 94 -24.96 16.66 46.61
CA TRP A 94 -24.40 17.52 47.68
C TRP A 94 -24.89 18.98 47.59
N TRP A 95 -25.49 19.36 46.46
CA TRP A 95 -25.90 20.74 46.16
C TRP A 95 -27.30 21.12 46.72
N SER A 96 -28.07 20.16 47.21
CA SER A 96 -29.45 20.37 47.69
C SER A 96 -29.56 20.96 49.12
N ALA A 97 -28.44 21.20 49.82
CA ALA A 97 -28.50 21.50 51.24
C ALA A 97 -28.69 22.99 51.62
N ARG A 98 -28.17 24.00 50.90
CA ARG A 98 -28.35 25.43 51.23
C ARG A 98 -28.13 26.38 50.02
N PRO A 99 -29.16 26.98 49.41
CA PRO A 99 -29.05 27.68 48.11
C PRO A 99 -28.20 28.97 48.16
N ALA A 100 -28.15 29.67 49.30
CA ALA A 100 -27.42 30.94 49.42
C ALA A 100 -25.89 30.76 49.50
N LEU A 101 -25.40 29.69 50.13
CA LEU A 101 -23.96 29.38 50.19
C LEU A 101 -23.49 28.64 48.93
N ALA A 102 -24.39 27.89 48.28
CA ALA A 102 -24.10 27.14 47.07
C ALA A 102 -23.75 28.05 45.88
N ALA A 103 -24.40 29.22 45.74
CA ALA A 103 -24.13 30.16 44.66
C ALA A 103 -22.74 30.83 44.76
N GLY A 104 -22.27 31.11 45.99
CA GLY A 104 -20.94 31.69 46.21
C GLY A 104 -19.81 30.68 45.95
N PHE A 105 -19.97 29.46 46.46
CA PHE A 105 -19.02 28.37 46.22
C PHE A 105 -18.97 27.96 44.75
N SER A 106 -20.11 27.97 44.05
CA SER A 106 -20.15 27.62 42.64
C SER A 106 -19.39 28.60 41.77
N VAL A 107 -19.54 29.91 42.00
CA VAL A 107 -18.80 30.94 41.25
C VAL A 107 -17.30 30.86 41.57
N ALA A 108 -16.94 30.72 42.85
CA ALA A 108 -15.54 30.59 43.25
C ALA A 108 -14.87 29.34 42.66
N MET A 109 -15.58 28.20 42.66
CA MET A 109 -15.07 26.94 42.12
C MET A 109 -15.07 26.95 40.57
N LEU A 110 -15.98 27.69 39.92
CA LEU A 110 -15.95 27.90 38.47
C LEU A 110 -14.77 28.79 38.09
N VAL A 111 -14.49 29.87 38.83
CA VAL A 111 -13.34 30.75 38.58
C VAL A 111 -12.02 30.01 38.84
N LEU A 112 -11.93 29.24 39.93
CA LEU A 112 -10.75 28.44 40.25
C LEU A 112 -10.57 27.25 39.30
N GLY A 113 -11.66 26.56 38.96
CA GLY A 113 -11.64 25.41 38.05
C GLY A 113 -11.41 25.82 36.60
N PHE A 114 -12.03 26.90 36.14
CA PHE A 114 -11.83 27.45 34.80
C PHE A 114 -10.48 28.16 34.69
N GLY A 115 -10.06 28.94 35.69
CA GLY A 115 -8.73 29.58 35.71
C GLY A 115 -7.60 28.56 35.83
N GLY A 116 -7.74 27.57 36.71
CA GLY A 116 -6.79 26.46 36.84
C GLY A 116 -6.77 25.56 35.61
N GLY A 117 -7.94 25.24 35.04
CA GLY A 117 -8.09 24.43 33.83
C GLY A 117 -7.59 25.14 32.57
N PHE A 118 -7.76 26.46 32.45
CA PHE A 118 -7.25 27.24 31.33
C PHE A 118 -5.71 27.36 31.37
N LEU A 119 -5.13 27.52 32.56
CA LEU A 119 -3.68 27.58 32.73
C LEU A 119 -2.98 26.21 32.64
N ALA A 120 -3.64 25.12 33.07
CA ALA A 120 -3.05 23.78 33.10
C ALA A 120 -3.45 22.86 31.91
N GLY A 121 -4.63 23.05 31.34
CA GLY A 121 -5.24 22.16 30.35
C GLY A 121 -4.64 22.27 28.94
N GLY A 122 -4.18 23.46 28.53
CA GLY A 122 -3.66 23.66 27.18
C GLY A 122 -2.35 22.92 26.87
N LYS A 123 -1.57 22.54 27.90
CA LYS A 123 -0.25 21.92 27.73
C LYS A 123 -0.25 20.40 27.91
N ARG A 124 -1.07 19.82 28.78
CA ARG A 124 -0.90 18.41 29.20
C ARG A 124 -1.52 17.39 28.22
N GLU A 125 -2.73 17.64 27.74
CA GLU A 125 -3.46 16.72 26.84
C GLU A 125 -2.77 16.59 25.46
N ASN A 126 -2.26 17.71 24.91
CA ASN A 126 -1.55 17.69 23.65
C ASN A 126 -0.20 16.96 23.72
N THR A 127 0.47 16.93 24.88
CA THR A 127 1.76 16.26 25.04
C THR A 127 1.61 14.74 25.11
N GLU A 128 0.62 14.21 25.83
CA GLU A 128 0.41 12.75 25.91
C GLU A 128 -0.06 12.15 24.57
N VAL A 129 -0.99 12.82 23.88
CA VAL A 129 -1.48 12.37 22.57
C VAL A 129 -0.38 12.44 21.50
N SER A 130 0.46 13.50 21.52
CA SER A 130 1.59 13.59 20.59
C SER A 130 2.68 12.55 20.88
N GLN A 131 2.94 12.23 22.16
CA GLN A 131 3.88 11.16 22.53
C GLN A 131 3.41 9.78 22.04
N LEU A 132 2.15 9.42 22.25
CA LEU A 132 1.58 8.16 21.77
C LEU A 132 1.60 8.06 20.23
N ARG A 133 1.27 9.15 19.52
CA ARG A 133 1.35 9.20 18.05
C ARG A 133 2.78 8.96 17.55
N ASN A 134 3.77 9.57 18.20
CA ASN A 134 5.17 9.37 17.87
C ASN A 134 5.61 7.93 18.13
N GLU A 135 5.19 7.32 19.25
CA GLU A 135 5.51 5.94 19.58
C GLU A 135 4.93 4.94 18.57
N VAL A 136 3.65 5.13 18.18
CA VAL A 136 3.02 4.33 17.12
C VAL A 136 3.72 4.54 15.76
N GLY A 137 4.17 5.76 15.47
CA GLY A 137 4.97 6.07 14.29
C GLY A 137 6.27 5.26 14.26
N ASN A 138 7.03 5.29 15.36
CA ASN A 138 8.30 4.57 15.51
C ASN A 138 8.11 3.05 15.42
N MET A 139 7.06 2.51 16.04
CA MET A 139 6.74 1.08 15.93
C MET A 139 6.45 0.66 14.48
N LYS A 140 5.67 1.46 13.74
CA LYS A 140 5.39 1.21 12.32
C LYS A 140 6.65 1.23 11.47
N GLN A 141 7.57 2.17 11.73
CA GLN A 141 8.86 2.24 11.03
C GLN A 141 9.70 0.98 11.25
N MET A 142 9.82 0.52 12.50
CA MET A 142 10.57 -0.70 12.81
C MET A 142 10.00 -1.93 12.09
N VAL A 143 8.68 -2.06 12.03
CA VAL A 143 8.01 -3.12 11.26
C VAL A 143 8.29 -2.99 9.76
N ALA A 144 8.21 -1.78 9.20
CA ALA A 144 8.50 -1.54 7.79
C ALA A 144 9.94 -1.95 7.44
N LEU A 145 10.92 -1.52 8.24
CA LEU A 145 12.34 -1.86 8.05
C LEU A 145 12.60 -3.36 8.19
N SER A 146 12.01 -4.00 9.21
CA SER A 146 12.14 -5.44 9.43
C SER A 146 11.56 -6.26 8.26
N LEU A 147 10.41 -5.84 7.73
CA LEU A 147 9.77 -6.48 6.58
C LEU A 147 10.58 -6.29 5.29
N LEU A 148 11.19 -5.11 5.09
CA LEU A 148 12.07 -4.83 3.94
C LEU A 148 13.34 -5.69 3.94
N GLN A 149 13.79 -6.17 5.10
CA GLN A 149 14.98 -7.04 5.21
C GLN A 149 14.67 -8.53 5.03
N GLN A 150 13.40 -8.91 4.84
CA GLN A 150 13.01 -10.32 4.71
C GLN A 150 13.41 -10.94 3.37
N GLN A 151 13.57 -12.27 3.36
CA GLN A 151 13.97 -13.02 2.16
C GLN A 151 12.88 -13.07 1.09
N THR A 152 11.60 -13.10 1.48
CA THR A 152 10.50 -13.21 0.52
C THR A 152 10.12 -11.86 -0.07
N ALA A 153 9.83 -11.82 -1.38
CA ALA A 153 9.39 -10.59 -2.04
C ALA A 153 8.04 -10.10 -1.48
N SER A 154 7.15 -11.00 -1.09
CA SER A 154 5.84 -10.67 -0.51
C SER A 154 5.97 -9.91 0.81
N ASP A 155 6.91 -10.27 1.68
CA ASP A 155 7.11 -9.58 2.95
C ASP A 155 7.77 -8.21 2.74
N ARG A 156 8.75 -8.11 1.85
CA ARG A 156 9.33 -6.80 1.49
C ARG A 156 8.29 -5.86 0.89
N LEU A 157 7.38 -6.37 0.05
CA LEU A 157 6.26 -5.60 -0.50
C LEU A 157 5.30 -5.11 0.60
N LYS A 158 5.02 -5.92 1.63
CA LYS A 158 4.27 -5.46 2.81
C LYS A 158 5.03 -4.35 3.53
N GLY A 159 6.35 -4.49 3.69
CA GLY A 159 7.21 -3.47 4.31
C GLY A 159 7.13 -2.12 3.59
N VAL A 160 7.16 -2.15 2.26
CA VAL A 160 6.94 -0.95 1.42
C VAL A 160 5.54 -0.36 1.64
N ASN A 161 4.48 -1.20 1.71
CA ASN A 161 3.12 -0.70 1.94
C ASN A 161 2.98 0.02 3.30
N TRP A 162 3.70 -0.44 4.32
CA TRP A 162 3.72 0.21 5.62
C TRP A 162 4.37 1.60 5.59
N ALA A 163 5.33 1.83 4.69
CA ALA A 163 6.00 3.13 4.55
C ALA A 163 5.02 4.27 4.18
N TYR A 164 3.91 3.98 3.48
CA TYR A 164 2.87 4.98 3.19
C TYR A 164 2.11 5.50 4.41
N ARG A 165 2.10 4.73 5.51
CA ARG A 165 1.22 4.97 6.67
C ARG A 165 1.92 5.71 7.81
N VAL A 166 3.11 6.24 7.53
CA VAL A 166 3.93 7.01 8.47
C VAL A 166 3.70 8.49 8.18
N GLU A 167 3.06 9.19 9.12
CA GLU A 167 2.67 10.62 8.96
C GLU A 167 3.88 11.56 8.86
N GLN A 168 5.04 11.16 9.39
CA GLN A 168 6.32 11.86 9.24
C GLN A 168 7.40 10.88 8.79
N PRO A 169 7.57 10.71 7.48
CA PRO A 169 8.52 9.75 6.95
C PRO A 169 9.97 10.20 7.27
N ASP A 170 10.70 9.38 8.03
CA ASP A 170 12.08 9.67 8.45
C ASP A 170 13.10 9.33 7.35
N THR A 171 14.27 9.96 7.45
CA THR A 171 15.47 9.77 6.64
C THR A 171 15.92 8.31 6.53
N GLU A 172 15.74 7.49 7.55
CA GLU A 172 16.08 6.06 7.52
C GLU A 172 15.15 5.27 6.58
N VAL A 173 13.84 5.52 6.64
CA VAL A 173 12.86 4.90 5.74
C VAL A 173 13.11 5.34 4.29
N LEU A 174 13.44 6.61 4.08
CA LEU A 174 13.84 7.12 2.76
C LEU A 174 15.06 6.37 2.20
N ALA A 175 16.10 6.22 3.02
CA ALA A 175 17.31 5.51 2.64
C ALA A 175 17.02 4.04 2.30
N ALA A 176 16.17 3.37 3.10
CA ALA A 176 15.76 1.99 2.85
C ALA A 176 14.95 1.85 1.55
N LEU A 177 14.03 2.77 1.25
CA LEU A 177 13.28 2.77 -0.01
C LEU A 177 14.19 3.00 -1.22
N LEU A 178 15.09 3.98 -1.16
CA LEU A 178 16.06 4.23 -2.22
C LEU A 178 17.00 3.04 -2.43
N TYR A 179 17.42 2.39 -1.35
CA TYR A 179 18.20 1.15 -1.43
C TYR A 179 17.39 0.04 -2.14
N THR A 180 16.13 -0.13 -1.74
CA THR A 180 15.21 -1.13 -2.32
C THR A 180 15.00 -0.91 -3.82
N ILE A 181 14.78 0.33 -4.25
CA ILE A 181 14.63 0.68 -5.68
C ILE A 181 15.88 0.30 -6.48
N ASN A 182 17.08 0.41 -5.92
CA ASN A 182 18.31 0.16 -6.68
C ASN A 182 18.77 -1.30 -6.61
N HIS A 183 18.40 -2.07 -5.58
CA HIS A 183 19.02 -3.36 -5.30
C HIS A 183 18.05 -4.52 -5.10
N ASP A 184 16.74 -4.29 -4.94
CA ASP A 184 15.82 -5.41 -4.76
C ASP A 184 15.77 -6.28 -6.01
N PRO A 185 15.94 -7.61 -5.93
CA PRO A 185 15.92 -8.47 -7.10
C PRO A 185 14.54 -8.52 -7.77
N ASN A 186 13.46 -8.21 -7.05
CA ASN A 186 12.09 -8.30 -7.56
C ASN A 186 11.60 -6.95 -8.09
N VAL A 187 11.27 -6.90 -9.39
CA VAL A 187 10.76 -5.71 -10.09
C VAL A 187 9.53 -5.11 -9.41
N ASN A 188 8.60 -5.93 -8.91
CA ASN A 188 7.38 -5.44 -8.27
C ASN A 188 7.65 -4.77 -6.92
N VAL A 189 8.67 -5.24 -6.18
CA VAL A 189 9.10 -4.59 -4.94
C VAL A 189 9.75 -3.25 -5.26
N ARG A 190 10.59 -3.18 -6.31
CA ARG A 190 11.16 -1.91 -6.79
C ARG A 190 10.07 -0.91 -7.21
N LEU A 191 9.08 -1.34 -7.99
CA LEU A 191 7.94 -0.50 -8.39
C LEU A 191 7.16 0.02 -7.18
N SER A 192 6.84 -0.87 -6.23
CA SER A 192 6.17 -0.46 -5.00
C SER A 192 6.99 0.57 -4.23
N ALA A 193 8.32 0.41 -4.18
CA ALA A 193 9.19 1.33 -3.47
C ALA A 193 9.26 2.71 -4.16
N VAL A 194 9.22 2.76 -5.49
CA VAL A 194 9.04 4.01 -6.27
C VAL A 194 7.73 4.68 -5.87
N ASP A 195 6.62 3.94 -5.88
CA ASP A 195 5.33 4.50 -5.49
C ASP A 195 5.34 5.00 -4.03
N ALA A 196 6.06 4.34 -3.12
CA ALA A 196 6.19 4.74 -1.71
C ALA A 196 7.00 6.02 -1.51
N LEU A 197 7.93 6.33 -2.43
CA LEU A 197 8.65 7.60 -2.40
C LEU A 197 7.76 8.82 -2.61
N ARG A 198 6.50 8.66 -3.05
CA ARG A 198 5.56 9.79 -3.13
C ARG A 198 5.35 10.47 -1.77
N ALA A 199 5.43 9.73 -0.66
CA ALA A 199 5.35 10.29 0.69
C ALA A 199 6.55 11.20 1.03
N PHE A 200 7.62 11.16 0.22
CA PHE A 200 8.84 11.95 0.38
C PHE A 200 9.02 13.00 -0.73
N SER A 201 7.94 13.44 -1.38
CA SER A 201 7.94 14.39 -2.51
C SER A 201 8.72 15.69 -2.26
N GLU A 202 8.69 16.17 -1.02
CA GLU A 202 9.33 17.42 -0.60
C GLU A 202 10.81 17.24 -0.25
N SER A 203 11.30 16.00 -0.15
CA SER A 203 12.70 15.71 0.18
C SER A 203 13.61 15.92 -1.04
N PRO A 204 14.61 16.83 -0.97
CA PRO A 204 15.59 16.98 -2.04
C PRO A 204 16.41 15.70 -2.25
N VAL A 205 16.61 14.92 -1.20
CA VAL A 205 17.30 13.63 -1.25
C VAL A 205 16.48 12.61 -2.04
N ALA A 206 15.16 12.57 -1.85
CA ALA A 206 14.28 11.68 -2.61
C ALA A 206 14.29 12.06 -4.10
N ARG A 207 14.16 13.35 -4.43
CA ARG A 207 14.21 13.86 -5.81
C ARG A 207 15.50 13.49 -6.53
N LYS A 208 16.65 13.73 -5.89
CA LYS A 208 17.96 13.33 -6.42
C LYS A 208 18.08 11.81 -6.56
N GLY A 209 17.55 11.05 -5.59
CA GLY A 209 17.52 9.60 -5.60
C GLY A 209 16.73 9.03 -6.78
N LEU A 210 15.56 9.59 -7.09
CA LEU A 210 14.75 9.20 -8.26
C LEU A 210 15.53 9.40 -9.56
N GLN A 211 16.18 10.55 -9.73
CA GLN A 211 16.97 10.83 -10.93
C GLN A 211 18.13 9.86 -11.12
N GLN A 212 18.85 9.55 -10.04
CA GLN A 212 19.96 8.61 -10.06
C GLN A 212 19.52 7.16 -10.28
N ALA A 213 18.31 6.81 -9.87
CA ALA A 213 17.79 5.46 -10.02
C ALA A 213 17.48 5.14 -11.48
N ILE A 214 16.98 6.09 -12.29
CA ILE A 214 16.50 5.80 -13.66
C ILE A 214 17.57 5.09 -14.51
N THR A 215 18.80 5.61 -14.51
CA THR A 215 19.89 5.07 -15.34
C THR A 215 20.48 3.77 -14.81
N LYS A 216 20.13 3.38 -13.57
CA LYS A 216 20.57 2.12 -12.94
C LYS A 216 19.58 0.99 -13.09
N GLN A 217 18.37 1.26 -13.57
CA GLN A 217 17.34 0.24 -13.69
C GLN A 217 17.48 -0.53 -15.00
N ASP A 218 17.52 -1.86 -14.91
CA ASP A 218 17.45 -2.75 -16.06
C ASP A 218 16.02 -2.97 -16.57
N SER A 219 15.00 -2.58 -15.79
CA SER A 219 13.59 -2.78 -16.11
C SER A 219 12.97 -1.51 -16.70
N PRO A 220 12.49 -1.53 -17.97
CA PRO A 220 11.79 -0.41 -18.58
C PRO A 220 10.57 0.05 -17.79
N LEU A 221 9.85 -0.88 -17.14
CA LEU A 221 8.69 -0.55 -16.31
C LEU A 221 9.07 0.31 -15.10
N VAL A 222 10.19 0.00 -14.44
CA VAL A 222 10.67 0.80 -13.28
C VAL A 222 11.18 2.16 -13.76
N GLN A 223 11.86 2.22 -14.91
CA GLN A 223 12.28 3.49 -15.51
C GLN A 223 11.08 4.40 -15.81
N ILE A 224 10.02 3.85 -16.40
CA ILE A 224 8.77 4.57 -16.68
C ILE A 224 8.14 5.08 -15.37
N ALA A 225 8.04 4.25 -14.33
CA ALA A 225 7.48 4.67 -13.05
C ALA A 225 8.27 5.82 -12.40
N LEU A 226 9.61 5.76 -12.46
CA LEU A 226 10.48 6.85 -11.96
C LEU A 226 10.29 8.14 -12.76
N ILE A 227 10.19 8.05 -14.10
CA ILE A 227 9.94 9.20 -14.97
C ILE A 227 8.57 9.82 -14.67
N ASP A 228 7.55 9.00 -14.47
CA ASP A 228 6.19 9.45 -14.14
C ASP A 228 6.17 10.23 -12.83
N GLN A 229 6.87 9.74 -11.81
CA GLN A 229 6.98 10.44 -10.54
C GLN A 229 7.73 11.76 -10.67
N ILE A 230 8.82 11.81 -11.43
CA ILE A 230 9.55 13.07 -11.72
C ILE A 230 8.64 14.09 -12.42
N ALA A 231 7.81 13.64 -13.37
CA ALA A 231 6.85 14.48 -14.07
C ALA A 231 5.73 14.98 -13.15
N GLU A 232 5.23 14.13 -12.27
CA GLU A 232 4.22 14.47 -11.25
C GLU A 232 4.75 15.53 -10.27
N LEU A 233 6.00 15.37 -9.81
CA LEU A 233 6.69 16.30 -8.92
C LEU A 233 7.16 17.59 -9.60
N ARG A 234 7.03 17.67 -10.93
CA ARG A 234 7.54 18.77 -11.77
C ARG A 234 9.01 19.11 -11.47
N ASP A 235 9.84 18.08 -11.28
CA ASP A 235 11.23 18.27 -10.89
C ASP A 235 12.08 18.74 -12.09
N ARG A 236 12.24 20.06 -12.20
CA ARG A 236 13.04 20.70 -13.25
C ARG A 236 14.51 20.32 -13.21
N SER A 237 15.03 19.87 -12.07
CA SER A 237 16.43 19.44 -11.98
C SER A 237 16.69 18.13 -12.74
N ALA A 238 15.65 17.35 -13.05
CA ALA A 238 15.73 16.12 -13.83
C ALA A 238 15.79 16.33 -15.35
N VAL A 239 15.59 17.56 -15.85
CA VAL A 239 15.56 17.87 -17.30
C VAL A 239 16.81 17.36 -18.05
N PRO A 240 18.05 17.53 -17.55
CA PRO A 240 19.23 16.99 -18.22
C PRO A 240 19.19 15.47 -18.36
N THR A 241 18.79 14.75 -17.29
CA THR A 241 18.65 13.29 -17.28
C THR A 241 17.59 12.82 -18.27
N LEU A 242 16.42 13.47 -18.31
CA LEU A 242 15.36 13.11 -19.24
C LEU A 242 15.78 13.35 -20.70
N LYS A 243 16.49 14.45 -20.99
CA LYS A 243 17.05 14.71 -22.34
C LYS A 243 18.06 13.63 -22.75
N ALA A 244 18.95 13.23 -21.85
CA ALA A 244 19.91 12.15 -22.12
C ALA A 244 19.19 10.85 -22.51
N LEU A 245 18.18 10.44 -21.74
CA LEU A 245 17.39 9.25 -22.04
C LEU A 245 16.74 9.30 -23.43
N THR A 246 16.19 10.44 -23.84
CA THR A 246 15.57 10.58 -25.17
C THR A 246 16.56 10.44 -26.33
N ALA A 247 17.82 10.84 -26.11
CA ALA A 247 18.86 10.87 -27.14
C ALA A 247 19.59 9.53 -27.31
N GLU A 248 19.59 8.67 -26.29
CA GLU A 248 20.33 7.41 -26.28
C GLU A 248 19.60 6.29 -27.05
N PRO A 249 20.14 5.78 -28.18
CA PRO A 249 19.43 4.79 -29.01
C PRO A 249 19.23 3.44 -28.33
N GLN A 250 20.08 3.10 -27.35
CA GLN A 250 20.04 1.84 -26.60
C GLN A 250 18.94 1.82 -25.53
N VAL A 251 18.39 2.99 -25.17
CA VAL A 251 17.26 3.07 -24.23
C VAL A 251 16.00 2.57 -24.92
N ASN A 252 15.25 1.74 -24.20
CA ASN A 252 13.97 1.19 -24.65
C ASN A 252 13.04 2.29 -25.21
N ALA A 253 12.32 1.98 -26.31
CA ALA A 253 11.55 2.95 -27.06
C ALA A 253 10.44 3.60 -26.22
N GLU A 254 9.74 2.81 -25.41
CA GLU A 254 8.69 3.28 -24.50
C GLU A 254 9.24 4.20 -23.41
N VAL A 255 10.44 3.91 -22.90
CA VAL A 255 11.14 4.77 -21.92
C VAL A 255 11.51 6.11 -22.55
N ARG A 256 12.02 6.12 -23.79
CA ARG A 256 12.31 7.37 -24.52
C ARG A 256 11.07 8.19 -24.79
N GLN A 257 9.99 7.53 -25.23
CA GLN A 257 8.70 8.18 -25.44
C GLN A 257 8.18 8.79 -24.13
N ARG A 258 8.29 8.06 -23.02
CA ARG A 258 7.85 8.55 -21.72
C ARG A 258 8.71 9.70 -21.21
N ALA A 259 10.03 9.68 -21.41
CA ALA A 259 10.92 10.78 -21.08
C ALA A 259 10.58 12.05 -21.88
N SER A 260 10.29 11.93 -23.18
CA SER A 260 9.81 13.04 -24.01
C SER A 260 8.49 13.62 -23.50
N TRP A 261 7.54 12.77 -23.12
CA TRP A 261 6.28 13.19 -22.50
C TRP A 261 6.53 13.96 -21.19
N ALA A 262 7.40 13.45 -20.32
CA ALA A 262 7.73 14.08 -19.04
C ALA A 262 8.38 15.46 -19.24
N LEU A 263 9.29 15.60 -20.22
CA LEU A 263 9.90 16.88 -20.58
C LEU A 263 8.86 17.96 -20.94
N GLY A 264 7.78 17.59 -21.64
CA GLY A 264 6.70 18.51 -21.97
C GLY A 264 5.83 18.92 -20.77
N ARG A 265 5.83 18.13 -19.69
CA ARG A 265 5.01 18.38 -18.49
C ARG A 265 5.74 19.20 -17.41
N ILE A 266 7.07 19.18 -17.43
CA ILE A 266 7.94 19.85 -16.43
C ILE A 266 8.32 21.29 -16.85
N GLN A 267 8.26 21.58 -18.16
CA GLN A 267 8.44 22.92 -18.74
C GLN A 267 7.30 23.85 -18.33
#